data_AF-A0A925W7P8-F1
#
_entry.id   AF-A0A925W7P8-F1
#
_cell.length_a   1.000
_cell.length_b   1.000
_cell.length_c   1.000
_cell.angle_alpha   90.00
_cell.angle_beta   90.00
_cell.angle_gamma   90.00
#
_symmetry.space_group_name_H-M   'P 1'
#
loop_
_entity.id
_entity.type
_entity.pdbx_description
1 polymer ?
#
loop_
_entity_poly.entity_id
_entity_poly.type
_entity_poly.pdbx_seq_one_letter_code
_entity_poly.pdbx_strand_id
1 'polypeptide(L)'
;MIQSTREAAAPAPSSDAVPTVAPIGHHESHRDLLRRPAPLAVGRLDAIVVPTVRPAGSLREAHRLATAMECDLVLLCSGRSTSAADVIEAVAGDPRVTAVDIQPGDGIDLPDLATSKNVAARQGRAGDTSLKGNIGLSLAALLGWHRMLFLDDDIIVPELKHLPAAAGLLAEHDAVGLSVLGFPDNSVVCHAHRGRGADQRTFIGSGALMVDPRRTPGFFPDVYNADWLFLADSVRLRRVAVTGHVLHGDFDPFAHPSRAYSEEFGDVLAEGIYTLFDQDRAWEHADREFWTAFLDDRRRLIDDVRSAWAAAPVDDPDRDRVLAALAEAGRRLTTVTALMLADYVSEWRDDVMTWSSHLDVLRNGGLEGSGPVQALRRLGLQPLGAQR
;
A
#
# COMPACT_ATOMS: atom_id res chain seq x y z
N MET A 1 -9.53 28.42 61.68
CA MET A 1 -10.30 27.16 61.68
C MET A 1 -10.25 26.64 60.24
N ILE A 2 -9.22 25.86 59.91
CA ILE A 2 -8.91 25.40 58.55
C ILE A 2 -9.54 24.00 58.40
N GLN A 3 -10.57 23.88 57.56
CA GLN A 3 -11.20 22.60 57.25
C GLN A 3 -10.38 21.88 56.17
N SER A 4 -9.82 20.75 56.58
CA SER A 4 -9.12 19.77 55.74
C SER A 4 -10.15 18.84 55.09
N THR A 5 -10.40 18.98 53.79
CA THR A 5 -11.12 18.00 52.98
C THR A 5 -10.16 16.89 52.53
N ARG A 6 -10.36 15.68 53.05
CA ARG A 6 -9.70 14.45 52.57
C ARG A 6 -10.33 14.02 51.24
N GLU A 7 -9.56 14.01 50.17
CA GLU A 7 -9.89 13.29 48.94
C GLU A 7 -9.84 11.78 49.19
N ALA A 8 -10.92 11.09 48.82
CA ALA A 8 -10.99 9.64 48.85
C ALA A 8 -10.31 9.08 47.59
N ALA A 9 -9.30 8.22 47.79
CA ALA A 9 -8.61 7.53 46.71
C ALA A 9 -9.57 6.58 45.98
N ALA A 10 -9.54 6.62 44.64
CA ALA A 10 -10.26 5.68 43.79
C ALA A 10 -9.75 4.24 43.99
N PRO A 11 -10.63 3.23 43.94
CA PRO A 11 -10.23 1.83 44.09
C PRO A 11 -9.32 1.40 42.93
N ALA A 12 -8.26 0.66 43.25
CA ALA A 12 -7.36 0.06 42.28
C ALA A 12 -8.12 -0.93 41.37
N PRO A 13 -7.81 -0.99 40.06
CA PRO A 13 -8.44 -1.93 39.15
C PRO A 13 -8.12 -3.37 39.56
N SER A 14 -9.16 -4.21 39.65
CA SER A 14 -9.05 -5.64 39.94
C SER A 14 -8.26 -6.35 38.84
N SER A 15 -7.16 -7.03 39.20
CA SER A 15 -6.23 -7.67 38.25
C SER A 15 -6.66 -9.04 37.72
N ASP A 16 -7.94 -9.40 37.82
CA ASP A 16 -8.41 -10.78 37.53
C ASP A 16 -9.37 -10.86 36.33
N ALA A 17 -9.45 -9.82 35.49
CA ALA A 17 -10.12 -9.94 34.20
C ALA A 17 -9.19 -10.70 33.24
N VAL A 18 -9.49 -11.98 32.98
CA VAL A 18 -8.95 -12.70 31.82
C VAL A 18 -9.25 -11.82 30.59
N PRO A 19 -8.23 -11.37 29.83
CA PRO A 19 -8.48 -10.56 28.65
C PRO A 19 -9.36 -11.39 27.71
N THR A 20 -10.61 -10.94 27.52
CA THR A 20 -11.47 -11.45 26.47
C THR A 20 -10.73 -11.26 25.16
N VAL A 21 -10.29 -12.36 24.55
CA VAL A 21 -9.68 -12.37 23.24
C VAL A 21 -10.65 -11.65 22.30
N ALA A 22 -10.21 -10.54 21.71
CA ALA A 22 -11.03 -9.81 20.75
C ALA A 22 -11.48 -10.80 19.65
N PRO A 23 -12.74 -10.72 19.21
CA PRO A 23 -13.24 -11.64 18.19
C PRO A 23 -12.37 -11.54 16.93
N ILE A 24 -12.06 -12.69 16.32
CA ILE A 24 -11.41 -12.74 15.01
C ILE A 24 -12.44 -12.27 14.00
N GLY A 25 -12.17 -11.15 13.34
CA GLY A 25 -13.08 -10.59 12.35
C GLY A 25 -12.57 -9.30 11.72
N HIS A 26 -13.27 -8.85 10.70
CA HIS A 26 -12.99 -7.59 10.00
C HIS A 26 -13.10 -6.39 10.96
N HIS A 27 -12.15 -5.47 10.91
CA HIS A 27 -12.15 -4.28 11.76
C HIS A 27 -12.58 -3.03 10.96
N GLU A 28 -13.30 -2.11 11.62
CA GLU A 28 -13.66 -0.83 10.99
C GLU A 28 -12.45 0.07 10.73
N SER A 29 -11.38 -0.12 11.51
CA SER A 29 -10.14 0.64 11.37
C SER A 29 -8.93 -0.07 11.94
N HIS A 30 -7.80 0.06 11.24
CA HIS A 30 -6.47 -0.30 11.75
C HIS A 30 -5.62 0.94 12.12
N ARG A 31 -6.24 2.14 12.19
CA ARG A 31 -5.50 3.41 12.34
C ARG A 31 -4.72 3.53 13.65
N ASP A 32 -5.05 2.72 14.64
CA ASP A 32 -4.37 2.70 15.93
C ASP A 32 -3.00 2.01 15.86
N LEU A 33 -2.74 1.25 14.78
CA LEU A 33 -1.41 0.73 14.47
C LEU A 33 -0.43 1.83 14.00
N LEU A 34 -0.94 3.01 13.60
CA LEU A 34 -0.13 4.11 13.05
C LEU A 34 0.35 5.06 14.14
N ARG A 35 1.63 5.42 14.07
CA ARG A 35 2.20 6.47 14.92
C ARG A 35 1.93 7.85 14.31
N ARG A 36 1.65 8.84 15.15
CA ARG A 36 1.45 10.26 14.74
C ARG A 36 2.45 11.19 15.44
N PRO A 37 3.77 11.01 15.23
CA PRO A 37 4.77 11.86 15.85
C PRO A 37 4.78 13.25 15.22
N ALA A 38 5.15 14.26 16.01
CA ALA A 38 5.59 15.53 15.44
C ALA A 38 6.96 15.33 14.76
N PRO A 39 7.22 15.92 13.58
CA PRO A 39 8.52 15.82 12.94
C PRO A 39 9.60 16.51 13.80
N LEU A 40 10.66 15.78 14.15
CA LEU A 40 11.79 16.30 14.92
C LEU A 40 12.70 17.20 14.08
N ALA A 41 12.78 16.93 12.77
CA ALA A 41 13.53 17.71 11.79
C ALA A 41 12.87 17.55 10.41
N VAL A 42 13.19 18.43 9.47
CA VAL A 42 12.87 18.25 8.05
C VAL A 42 13.96 17.42 7.37
N GLY A 43 13.58 16.50 6.49
CA GLY A 43 14.47 15.67 5.69
C GLY A 43 14.48 16.10 4.22
N ARG A 44 15.56 15.75 3.51
CA ARG A 44 15.66 15.88 2.05
C ARG A 44 15.19 14.60 1.38
N LEU A 45 14.47 14.71 0.27
CA LEU A 45 14.06 13.56 -0.53
C LEU A 45 15.13 13.22 -1.57
N ASP A 46 15.38 11.92 -1.78
CA ASP A 46 16.32 11.46 -2.80
C ASP A 46 15.61 11.25 -4.15
N ALA A 47 14.40 10.66 -4.11
CA ALA A 47 13.62 10.41 -5.31
C ALA A 47 12.10 10.33 -5.06
N ILE A 48 11.34 10.58 -6.13
CA ILE A 48 9.94 10.24 -6.28
C ILE A 48 9.83 9.17 -7.37
N VAL A 49 9.13 8.07 -7.08
CA VAL A 49 8.84 6.99 -8.03
C VAL A 49 7.34 6.95 -8.26
N VAL A 50 6.93 7.07 -9.53
CA VAL A 50 5.52 7.10 -9.92
C VAL A 50 5.22 5.92 -10.85
N PRO A 51 4.47 4.92 -10.39
CA PRO A 51 3.82 3.99 -11.30
C PRO A 51 2.70 4.71 -12.06
N THR A 52 2.67 4.60 -13.38
CA THR A 52 1.62 5.25 -14.17
C THR A 52 1.11 4.43 -15.34
N VAL A 53 -0.18 4.58 -15.60
CA VAL A 53 -0.87 4.14 -16.83
C VAL A 53 -1.68 5.28 -17.46
N ARG A 54 -1.58 6.49 -16.89
CA ARG A 54 -2.37 7.67 -17.26
C ARG A 54 -1.56 8.64 -18.13
N PRO A 55 -2.21 9.39 -19.03
CA PRO A 55 -1.53 10.33 -19.93
C PRO A 55 -0.55 11.26 -19.23
N ALA A 56 0.52 11.66 -19.93
CA ALA A 56 1.59 12.51 -19.39
C ALA A 56 1.09 13.77 -18.66
N GLY A 57 -0.06 14.33 -19.05
CA GLY A 57 -0.69 15.47 -18.38
C GLY A 57 -1.11 15.23 -16.91
N SER A 58 -1.29 13.97 -16.49
CA SER A 58 -1.53 13.58 -15.09
C SER A 58 -0.28 13.72 -14.22
N LEU A 59 0.91 13.60 -14.82
CA LEU A 59 2.21 13.59 -14.11
C LEU A 59 2.73 14.99 -13.75
N ARG A 60 1.97 16.05 -14.06
CA ARG A 60 2.32 17.44 -13.75
C ARG A 60 2.57 17.66 -12.27
N GLU A 61 1.78 17.02 -11.42
CA GLU A 61 1.94 17.14 -9.97
C GLU A 61 3.25 16.49 -9.52
N ALA A 62 3.53 15.25 -9.92
CA ALA A 62 4.77 14.57 -9.58
C ALA A 62 6.02 15.35 -10.05
N HIS A 63 5.97 15.92 -11.26
CA HIS A 63 7.03 16.80 -11.77
C HIS A 63 7.21 18.05 -10.89
N ARG A 64 6.12 18.76 -10.57
CA ARG A 64 6.13 19.92 -9.67
C ARG A 64 6.77 19.59 -8.32
N LEU A 65 6.43 18.44 -7.74
CA LEU A 65 6.97 17.99 -6.46
C LEU A 65 8.46 17.69 -6.56
N ALA A 66 8.90 16.95 -7.58
CA ALA A 66 10.30 16.61 -7.76
C ALA A 66 11.18 17.84 -7.99
N THR A 67 10.72 18.81 -8.79
CA THR A 67 11.41 20.09 -8.99
C THR A 67 11.50 20.86 -7.67
N ALA A 68 10.40 20.97 -6.92
CA ALA A 68 10.38 21.70 -5.65
C ALA A 68 11.26 21.07 -4.57
N MET A 69 11.36 19.74 -4.54
CA MET A 69 12.17 18.99 -3.58
C MET A 69 13.62 18.80 -4.03
N GLU A 70 13.95 19.20 -5.27
CA GLU A 70 15.25 18.98 -5.88
C GLU A 70 15.73 17.52 -5.75
N CYS A 71 14.84 16.58 -6.09
CA CYS A 71 15.11 15.14 -6.10
C CYS A 71 15.02 14.57 -7.53
N ASP A 72 15.34 13.28 -7.69
CA ASP A 72 15.08 12.58 -8.95
C ASP A 72 13.60 12.20 -9.07
N LEU A 73 13.09 12.15 -10.30
CA LEU A 73 11.75 11.67 -10.63
C LEU A 73 11.86 10.48 -11.58
N VAL A 74 11.35 9.32 -11.15
CA VAL A 74 11.31 8.11 -11.97
C VAL A 74 9.86 7.77 -12.31
N LEU A 75 9.56 7.72 -13.60
CA LEU A 75 8.22 7.48 -14.13
C LEU A 75 8.19 6.10 -14.80
N LEU A 76 7.44 5.18 -14.18
CA LEU A 76 7.34 3.79 -14.60
C LEU A 76 6.05 3.63 -15.42
N CYS A 77 6.18 3.77 -16.73
CA CYS A 77 5.07 3.87 -17.67
C CYS A 77 4.63 2.49 -18.14
N SER A 78 3.33 2.27 -18.28
CA SER A 78 2.80 1.13 -19.04
C SER A 78 1.39 1.43 -19.57
N GLY A 79 0.78 0.43 -20.20
CA GLY A 79 -0.54 0.58 -20.81
C GLY A 79 -0.48 1.28 -22.17
N ARG A 80 -1.60 1.87 -22.59
CA ARG A 80 -1.74 2.48 -23.92
C ARG A 80 -1.81 4.00 -23.91
N SER A 81 -1.96 4.59 -22.73
CA SER A 81 -2.22 6.02 -22.58
C SER A 81 -0.97 6.82 -22.23
N THR A 82 0.15 6.16 -22.02
CA THR A 82 1.41 6.77 -21.57
C THR A 82 2.58 6.03 -22.21
N SER A 83 3.56 6.78 -22.71
CA SER A 83 4.87 6.25 -23.06
C SER A 83 5.96 7.08 -22.40
N ALA A 84 7.13 6.48 -22.18
CA ALA A 84 8.30 7.19 -21.66
C ALA A 84 8.68 8.37 -22.57
N ALA A 85 8.50 8.24 -23.89
CA ALA A 85 8.79 9.30 -24.85
C ALA A 85 7.87 10.51 -24.67
N ASP A 86 6.55 10.28 -24.61
CA ASP A 86 5.56 11.35 -24.43
C ASP A 86 5.79 12.13 -23.12
N VAL A 87 6.19 11.39 -22.07
CA VAL A 87 6.48 11.95 -20.76
C VAL A 87 7.73 12.84 -20.79
N ILE A 88 8.83 12.36 -21.39
CA ILE A 88 10.07 13.15 -21.49
C ILE A 88 9.88 14.41 -22.34
N GLU A 89 9.08 14.32 -23.41
CA GLU A 89 8.69 15.50 -24.20
C GLU A 89 7.90 16.50 -23.35
N ALA A 90 6.92 16.03 -22.58
CA ALA A 90 6.05 16.88 -21.76
C ALA A 90 6.80 17.66 -20.66
N VAL A 91 7.90 17.12 -20.14
CA VAL A 91 8.75 17.79 -19.12
C VAL A 91 9.94 18.55 -19.73
N ALA A 92 9.94 18.75 -21.05
CA ALA A 92 10.97 19.48 -21.79
C ALA A 92 12.42 18.98 -21.52
N GLY A 93 12.58 17.68 -21.28
CA GLY A 93 13.89 17.08 -21.03
C GLY A 93 14.54 17.47 -19.70
N ASP A 94 13.76 17.81 -18.67
CA ASP A 94 14.28 18.03 -17.31
C ASP A 94 15.28 16.92 -16.91
N PRO A 95 16.54 17.26 -16.58
CA PRO A 95 17.57 16.27 -16.34
C PRO A 95 17.36 15.44 -15.08
N ARG A 96 16.37 15.77 -14.22
CA ARG A 96 15.94 15.00 -13.04
C ARG A 96 14.88 13.97 -13.35
N VAL A 97 14.31 14.00 -14.55
CA VAL A 97 13.26 13.07 -14.95
C VAL A 97 13.85 11.91 -15.74
N THR A 98 13.53 10.70 -15.30
CA THR A 98 13.79 9.46 -16.04
C THR A 98 12.47 8.73 -16.21
N ALA A 99 12.16 8.33 -17.44
CA ALA A 99 10.97 7.56 -17.74
C ALA A 99 11.35 6.25 -18.42
N VAL A 100 10.57 5.19 -18.18
CA VAL A 100 10.77 3.89 -18.82
C VAL A 100 9.42 3.25 -19.09
N ASP A 101 9.28 2.67 -20.29
CA ASP A 101 8.16 1.81 -20.61
C ASP A 101 8.40 0.41 -20.04
N ILE A 102 7.40 -0.14 -19.38
CA ILE A 102 7.41 -1.49 -18.81
C ILE A 102 6.36 -2.31 -19.55
N GLN A 103 6.80 -3.43 -20.09
CA GLN A 103 5.96 -4.40 -20.78
C GLN A 103 6.03 -5.76 -20.08
N PRO A 104 4.92 -6.51 -20.03
CA PRO A 104 4.95 -7.88 -19.56
C PRO A 104 5.97 -8.72 -20.35
N GLY A 105 6.85 -9.41 -19.63
CA GLY A 105 7.88 -10.25 -20.25
C GLY A 105 9.18 -9.52 -20.60
N ASP A 106 9.29 -8.23 -20.28
CA ASP A 106 10.60 -7.59 -20.20
C ASP A 106 11.51 -8.45 -19.32
N GLY A 107 12.74 -8.69 -19.75
CA GLY A 107 13.74 -9.47 -19.03
C GLY A 107 14.29 -8.72 -17.81
N ILE A 108 13.39 -8.23 -16.96
CA ILE A 108 13.70 -7.41 -15.79
C ILE A 108 14.42 -8.30 -14.78
N ASP A 109 15.60 -7.87 -14.34
CA ASP A 109 16.45 -8.59 -13.37
C ASP A 109 15.86 -8.48 -11.95
N LEU A 110 14.74 -9.16 -11.71
CA LEU A 110 14.09 -9.32 -10.40
C LEU A 110 14.04 -10.81 -10.02
N PRO A 111 14.10 -11.14 -8.72
CA PRO A 111 14.00 -12.52 -8.27
C PRO A 111 12.65 -13.12 -8.61
N ASP A 112 12.66 -14.42 -8.82
CA ASP A 112 11.49 -15.20 -9.14
C ASP A 112 10.78 -15.65 -7.85
N LEU A 113 9.75 -14.90 -7.45
CA LEU A 113 9.07 -15.05 -6.14
C LEU A 113 7.83 -15.95 -6.25
N ALA A 114 7.60 -16.81 -5.25
CA ALA A 114 6.49 -17.76 -5.21
C ALA A 114 5.12 -17.04 -5.19
N THR A 115 5.00 -16.01 -4.35
CA THR A 115 3.79 -15.18 -4.24
C THR A 115 3.42 -14.48 -5.54
N SER A 116 4.40 -14.08 -6.35
CA SER A 116 4.20 -13.49 -7.70
C SER A 116 3.71 -14.51 -8.74
N LYS A 117 3.74 -15.81 -8.44
CA LYS A 117 3.18 -16.87 -9.26
C LYS A 117 1.87 -17.42 -8.73
N ASN A 118 1.44 -16.98 -7.55
CA ASN A 118 0.24 -17.51 -6.91
C ASN A 118 -1.00 -17.17 -7.74
N VAL A 119 -1.57 -18.20 -8.37
CA VAL A 119 -2.71 -18.04 -9.31
C VAL A 119 -3.94 -17.48 -8.60
N ALA A 120 -4.14 -17.81 -7.33
CA ALA A 120 -5.25 -17.26 -6.57
C ALA A 120 -5.04 -15.76 -6.32
N ALA A 121 -3.89 -15.34 -5.81
CA ALA A 121 -3.65 -13.90 -5.56
C ALA A 121 -3.78 -13.02 -6.81
N ARG A 122 -3.48 -13.56 -7.98
CA ARG A 122 -3.46 -12.83 -9.26
C ARG A 122 -4.75 -12.89 -10.05
N GLN A 123 -5.71 -13.71 -9.63
CA GLN A 123 -6.89 -13.99 -10.44
C GLN A 123 -7.73 -12.74 -10.68
N GLY A 124 -7.89 -12.34 -11.95
CA GLY A 124 -8.65 -11.14 -12.32
C GLY A 124 -7.88 -9.83 -12.14
N ARG A 125 -6.60 -9.86 -11.73
CA ARG A 125 -5.74 -8.68 -11.67
C ARG A 125 -5.13 -8.41 -13.05
N ALA A 126 -5.06 -7.14 -13.42
CA ALA A 126 -4.50 -6.68 -14.69
C ALA A 126 -3.42 -5.58 -14.51
N GLY A 127 -3.16 -5.14 -13.28
CA GLY A 127 -2.23 -4.05 -12.97
C GLY A 127 -0.80 -4.55 -12.76
N ASP A 128 0.16 -3.66 -12.98
CA ASP A 128 1.60 -3.88 -12.80
C ASP A 128 2.20 -3.01 -11.68
N THR A 129 1.36 -2.42 -10.84
CA THR A 129 1.77 -1.52 -9.75
C THR A 129 2.77 -2.18 -8.80
N SER A 130 2.56 -3.45 -8.43
CA SER A 130 3.49 -4.20 -7.57
C SER A 130 4.87 -4.36 -8.23
N LEU A 131 4.91 -4.69 -9.52
CA LEU A 131 6.15 -4.80 -10.30
C LEU A 131 6.90 -3.46 -10.32
N LYS A 132 6.17 -2.37 -10.60
CA LYS A 132 6.72 -1.01 -10.61
C LYS A 132 7.26 -0.58 -9.24
N GLY A 133 6.54 -0.90 -8.17
CA GLY A 133 7.00 -0.68 -6.80
C GLY A 133 8.33 -1.39 -6.52
N ASN A 134 8.44 -2.65 -6.94
CA ASN A 134 9.66 -3.44 -6.77
C ASN A 134 10.83 -2.92 -7.61
N ILE A 135 10.58 -2.42 -8.84
CA ILE A 135 11.61 -1.71 -9.62
C ILE A 135 12.10 -0.48 -8.85
N GLY A 136 11.19 0.31 -8.27
CA GLY A 136 11.55 1.46 -7.43
C GLY A 136 12.46 1.09 -6.25
N LEU A 137 12.14 0.00 -5.54
CA LEU A 137 12.97 -0.52 -4.44
C LEU A 137 14.36 -0.97 -4.94
N SER A 138 14.44 -1.68 -6.07
CA SER A 138 15.71 -2.10 -6.67
C SER A 138 16.57 -0.92 -7.13
N LEU A 139 15.95 0.15 -7.66
CA LEU A 139 16.65 1.39 -7.98
C LEU A 139 17.22 2.06 -6.74
N ALA A 140 16.45 2.15 -5.67
CA ALA A 140 16.94 2.71 -4.41
C ALA A 140 18.13 1.92 -3.87
N ALA A 141 18.12 0.59 -3.98
CA ALA A 141 19.23 -0.26 -3.59
C ALA A 141 20.49 -0.01 -4.44
N LEU A 142 20.35 0.11 -5.76
CA LEU A 142 21.46 0.39 -6.68
C LEU A 142 22.07 1.79 -6.50
N LEU A 143 21.22 2.79 -6.27
CA LEU A 143 21.59 4.21 -6.22
C LEU A 143 21.91 4.72 -4.81
N GLY A 144 21.71 3.89 -3.79
CA GLY A 144 21.95 4.26 -2.40
C GLY A 144 20.91 5.23 -1.83
N TRP A 145 19.69 5.29 -2.37
CA TRP A 145 18.65 6.18 -1.86
C TRP A 145 18.20 5.78 -0.44
N HIS A 146 17.92 6.79 0.39
CA HIS A 146 17.53 6.64 1.80
C HIS A 146 16.13 7.15 2.08
N ARG A 147 15.64 8.10 1.26
CA ARG A 147 14.32 8.71 1.43
C ARG A 147 13.67 8.79 0.06
N MET A 148 12.85 7.79 -0.22
CA MET A 148 12.14 7.67 -1.49
C MET A 148 10.64 7.75 -1.25
N LEU A 149 9.93 8.48 -2.10
CA LEU A 149 8.47 8.57 -2.11
C LEU A 149 7.91 7.73 -3.26
N PHE A 150 7.04 6.77 -2.93
CA PHE A 150 6.07 6.24 -3.88
C PHE A 150 4.87 7.20 -3.94
N LEU A 151 4.46 7.55 -5.15
CA LEU A 151 3.37 8.48 -5.41
C LEU A 151 2.54 7.99 -6.60
N ASP A 152 1.23 7.82 -6.41
CA ASP A 152 0.34 7.47 -7.52
C ASP A 152 0.10 8.69 -8.45
N ASP A 153 -0.21 8.42 -9.71
CA ASP A 153 -0.33 9.42 -10.76
C ASP A 153 -1.61 10.28 -10.71
N ASP A 154 -2.49 10.02 -9.75
CA ASP A 154 -3.73 10.75 -9.46
C ASP A 154 -3.76 11.38 -8.06
N ILE A 155 -2.62 11.39 -7.36
CA ILE A 155 -2.48 11.99 -6.05
C ILE A 155 -2.00 13.44 -6.15
N ILE A 156 -2.63 14.32 -5.36
CA ILE A 156 -2.26 15.73 -5.22
C ILE A 156 -1.73 16.00 -3.82
N VAL A 157 -0.59 16.69 -3.72
CA VAL A 157 0.00 17.11 -2.45
C VAL A 157 -0.21 18.63 -2.27
N PRO A 158 -1.29 19.05 -1.58
CA PRO A 158 -1.66 20.46 -1.51
C PRO A 158 -0.62 21.32 -0.78
N GLU A 159 0.03 20.76 0.24
CA GLU A 159 1.02 21.47 1.05
C GLU A 159 2.41 20.83 0.93
N LEU A 160 3.32 21.48 0.20
CA LEU A 160 4.69 21.00 -0.02
C LEU A 160 5.47 20.67 1.26
N LYS A 161 5.18 21.38 2.36
CA LYS A 161 5.85 21.17 3.66
C LYS A 161 5.64 19.77 4.23
N HIS A 162 4.62 19.03 3.77
CA HIS A 162 4.39 17.66 4.23
C HIS A 162 5.50 16.70 3.79
N LEU A 163 6.13 16.91 2.62
CA LEU A 163 7.15 15.98 2.13
C LEU A 163 8.45 16.05 2.95
N PRO A 164 9.05 17.23 3.23
CA PRO A 164 10.22 17.30 4.10
C PRO A 164 9.93 16.83 5.53
N ALA A 165 8.71 17.07 6.04
CA ALA A 165 8.31 16.58 7.35
C ALA A 165 8.26 15.03 7.39
N ALA A 166 7.65 14.40 6.38
CA ALA A 166 7.62 12.95 6.23
C ALA A 166 9.03 12.37 6.07
N ALA A 167 9.88 13.01 5.26
CA ALA A 167 11.27 12.60 5.05
C ALA A 167 12.10 12.66 6.34
N GLY A 168 11.83 13.63 7.22
CA GLY A 168 12.46 13.72 8.53
C GLY A 168 12.09 12.57 9.47
N LEU A 169 10.83 12.11 9.41
CA LEU A 169 10.34 11.01 10.25
C LEU A 169 10.97 9.66 9.93
N LEU A 170 11.52 9.47 8.73
CA LEU A 170 12.30 8.28 8.35
C LEU A 170 13.60 8.11 9.14
N ALA A 171 14.03 9.12 9.92
CA ALA A 171 15.12 8.95 10.89
C ALA A 171 14.76 7.91 11.98
N GLU A 172 13.48 7.78 12.32
CA GLU A 172 13.01 6.91 13.42
C GLU A 172 12.00 5.85 12.96
N HIS A 173 11.32 6.08 11.84
CA HIS A 173 10.30 5.20 11.28
C HIS A 173 10.83 4.49 10.04
N ASP A 174 10.31 3.31 9.75
CA ASP A 174 10.70 2.52 8.59
C ASP A 174 9.91 2.97 7.33
N ALA A 175 8.68 3.44 7.55
CA ALA A 175 7.83 4.01 6.52
C ALA A 175 6.95 5.13 7.09
N VAL A 176 6.59 6.09 6.24
CA VAL A 176 5.77 7.25 6.58
C VAL A 176 4.74 7.48 5.47
N GLY A 177 3.47 7.25 5.77
CA GLY A 177 2.38 7.56 4.85
C GLY A 177 1.89 9.00 5.00
N LEU A 178 1.35 9.56 3.92
CA LEU A 178 0.51 10.75 4.00
C LEU A 178 -0.97 10.33 4.10
N SER A 179 -1.75 11.05 4.91
CA SER A 179 -3.17 10.73 5.07
C SER A 179 -3.92 11.09 3.79
N VAL A 180 -4.65 10.13 3.22
CA VAL A 180 -5.53 10.41 2.07
C VAL A 180 -6.79 11.12 2.55
N LEU A 181 -7.05 12.31 2.00
CA LEU A 181 -8.30 13.05 2.12
C LEU A 181 -9.04 13.05 0.78
N GLY A 182 -10.32 13.42 0.80
CA GLY A 182 -11.19 13.33 -0.36
C GLY A 182 -11.77 11.93 -0.49
N PHE A 183 -11.51 11.26 -1.62
CA PHE A 183 -12.05 9.93 -1.86
C PHE A 183 -11.21 8.84 -1.16
N PRO A 184 -11.78 8.06 -0.24
CA PRO A 184 -11.03 7.06 0.52
C PRO A 184 -10.57 5.91 -0.37
N ASP A 185 -9.32 5.48 -0.20
CA ASP A 185 -8.74 4.32 -0.88
C ASP A 185 -9.05 3.03 -0.11
N ASN A 186 -10.15 2.39 -0.48
CA ASN A 186 -10.63 1.14 0.12
C ASN A 186 -11.01 0.14 -0.98
N SER A 187 -11.12 -1.13 -0.61
CA SER A 187 -11.72 -2.15 -1.47
C SER A 187 -13.19 -1.86 -1.78
N VAL A 188 -13.70 -2.47 -2.85
CA VAL A 188 -15.11 -2.30 -3.25
C VAL A 188 -16.09 -2.70 -2.14
N VAL A 189 -15.82 -3.78 -1.39
CA VAL A 189 -16.66 -4.21 -0.26
C VAL A 189 -16.65 -3.15 0.84
N CYS A 190 -15.48 -2.61 1.17
CA CYS A 190 -15.32 -1.57 2.18
C CYS A 190 -15.99 -0.24 1.78
N HIS A 191 -16.02 0.10 0.48
CA HIS A 191 -16.84 1.21 -0.03
C HIS A 191 -18.34 0.96 0.14
N ALA A 192 -18.81 -0.24 -0.20
CA ALA A 192 -20.21 -0.61 -0.02
C ALA A 192 -20.64 -0.57 1.46
N HIS A 193 -19.77 -1.03 2.37
CA HIS A 193 -19.99 -0.99 3.81
C HIS A 193 -20.11 0.47 4.31
N ARG A 194 -19.17 1.34 3.93
CA ARG A 194 -19.22 2.78 4.24
C ARG A 194 -20.46 3.46 3.67
N GLY A 195 -20.88 3.08 2.45
CA GLY A 195 -22.08 3.61 1.81
C GLY A 195 -23.39 3.34 2.58
N ARG A 196 -23.35 2.47 3.59
CA ARG A 196 -24.47 2.20 4.50
C ARG A 196 -24.24 2.73 5.93
N GLY A 197 -23.27 3.62 6.10
CA GLY A 197 -23.04 4.37 7.35
C GLY A 197 -22.06 3.72 8.32
N ALA A 198 -21.40 2.63 7.95
CA ALA A 198 -20.34 2.05 8.76
C ALA A 198 -19.11 2.98 8.84
N ASP A 199 -18.39 2.97 9.97
CA ASP A 199 -17.21 3.82 10.18
C ASP A 199 -15.94 3.24 9.55
N GLN A 200 -16.05 2.65 8.35
CA GLN A 200 -14.91 2.07 7.67
C GLN A 200 -13.87 3.16 7.38
N ARG A 201 -12.72 3.08 8.03
CA ARG A 201 -11.59 3.99 7.86
C ARG A 201 -10.61 3.44 6.83
N THR A 202 -9.77 4.33 6.31
CA THR A 202 -8.59 4.01 5.48
C THR A 202 -7.36 3.80 6.36
N PHE A 203 -6.45 2.97 5.90
CA PHE A 203 -5.06 2.91 6.38
C PHE A 203 -4.15 3.78 5.48
N ILE A 204 -2.85 3.83 5.76
CA ILE A 204 -1.93 4.41 4.77
C ILE A 204 -1.68 3.41 3.64
N GLY A 205 -1.38 3.91 2.44
CA GLY A 205 -1.08 3.05 1.30
C GLY A 205 -0.01 3.64 0.38
N SER A 206 0.42 2.85 -0.61
CA SER A 206 1.52 3.20 -1.52
C SER A 206 1.28 4.43 -2.38
N GLY A 207 0.03 4.90 -2.50
CA GLY A 207 -0.28 6.09 -3.29
C GLY A 207 0.38 7.38 -2.79
N ALA A 208 0.77 7.43 -1.52
CA ALA A 208 1.62 8.48 -0.98
C ALA A 208 2.44 7.94 0.21
N LEU A 209 3.46 7.13 -0.09
CA LEU A 209 4.24 6.40 0.91
C LEU A 209 5.73 6.70 0.80
N MET A 210 6.30 7.22 1.88
CA MET A 210 7.74 7.43 1.98
C MET A 210 8.42 6.30 2.74
N VAL A 211 9.56 5.84 2.25
CA VAL A 211 10.29 4.69 2.80
C VAL A 211 11.80 4.95 2.87
N ASP A 212 12.48 4.28 3.80
CA ASP A 212 13.93 4.03 3.71
C ASP A 212 14.16 2.58 3.24
N PRO A 213 14.45 2.37 1.95
CA PRO A 213 14.62 1.02 1.37
C PRO A 213 15.74 0.19 2.00
N ARG A 214 16.65 0.79 2.77
CA ARG A 214 17.69 0.05 3.51
C ARG A 214 17.16 -0.57 4.79
N ARG A 215 16.09 0.00 5.35
CA ARG A 215 15.44 -0.46 6.58
C ARG A 215 14.21 -1.32 6.31
N THR A 216 13.74 -1.36 5.07
CA THR A 216 12.60 -2.15 4.62
C THR A 216 13.04 -3.28 3.67
N PRO A 217 13.42 -4.47 4.18
CA PRO A 217 13.72 -5.65 3.36
C PRO A 217 12.47 -6.29 2.70
N GLY A 218 11.31 -5.63 2.75
CA GLY A 218 10.08 -6.10 2.12
C GLY A 218 10.01 -5.76 0.62
N PHE A 219 9.03 -6.35 -0.05
CA PHE A 219 8.68 -6.10 -1.45
C PHE A 219 7.16 -5.94 -1.59
N PHE A 220 6.69 -5.51 -2.75
CA PHE A 220 5.28 -5.46 -3.12
C PHE A 220 4.91 -6.76 -3.84
N PRO A 221 4.24 -7.72 -3.17
CA PRO A 221 3.77 -8.93 -3.84
C PRO A 221 2.70 -8.63 -4.89
N ASP A 222 2.53 -9.53 -5.86
CA ASP A 222 1.49 -9.40 -6.89
C ASP A 222 0.09 -9.79 -6.36
N VAL A 223 -0.37 -9.05 -5.35
CA VAL A 223 -1.72 -9.16 -4.73
C VAL A 223 -2.33 -7.76 -4.53
N TYR A 224 -3.65 -7.65 -4.39
CA TYR A 224 -4.28 -6.40 -3.95
C TYR A 224 -3.87 -6.08 -2.49
N ASN A 225 -3.79 -4.79 -2.13
CA ASN A 225 -3.19 -4.31 -0.86
C ASN A 225 -1.74 -4.78 -0.63
N ALA A 226 -0.94 -4.92 -1.70
CA ALA A 226 0.47 -5.32 -1.62
C ALA A 226 1.33 -4.43 -0.72
N ASP A 227 0.95 -3.16 -0.62
CA ASP A 227 1.55 -2.15 0.25
C ASP A 227 1.37 -2.48 1.75
N TRP A 228 0.23 -3.05 2.14
CA TRP A 228 0.02 -3.49 3.52
C TRP A 228 0.97 -4.64 3.89
N LEU A 229 1.21 -5.55 2.95
CA LEU A 229 2.22 -6.61 3.12
C LEU A 229 3.64 -6.03 3.14
N PHE A 230 3.95 -5.08 2.26
CA PHE A 230 5.25 -4.38 2.25
C PHE A 230 5.56 -3.70 3.60
N LEU A 231 4.54 -3.10 4.25
CA LEU A 231 4.66 -2.44 5.55
C LEU A 231 4.83 -3.39 6.74
N ALA A 232 4.59 -4.69 6.54
CA ALA A 232 4.86 -5.71 7.54
C ALA A 232 6.32 -6.22 7.42
N ASP A 233 6.85 -6.73 8.52
CA ASP A 233 8.08 -7.52 8.53
C ASP A 233 7.79 -9.01 8.77
N SER A 234 8.85 -9.79 8.98
CA SER A 234 8.74 -11.23 9.20
C SER A 234 8.12 -11.61 10.54
N VAL A 235 7.58 -10.70 11.36
CA VAL A 235 6.86 -10.99 12.61
C VAL A 235 5.68 -10.04 12.86
N ARG A 236 5.82 -8.72 12.61
CA ARG A 236 4.86 -7.67 13.01
C ARG A 236 4.77 -6.54 11.98
N LEU A 237 3.85 -5.61 12.20
CA LEU A 237 3.89 -4.32 11.51
C LEU A 237 5.18 -3.57 11.86
N ARG A 238 5.82 -2.98 10.85
CA ARG A 238 7.02 -2.13 11.03
C ARG A 238 6.69 -0.86 11.81
N ARG A 239 7.72 -0.05 12.13
CA ARG A 239 7.47 1.28 12.71
C ARG A 239 6.96 2.21 11.64
N VAL A 240 5.64 2.27 11.52
CA VAL A 240 4.94 3.08 10.52
C VAL A 240 4.38 4.34 11.17
N ALA A 241 4.67 5.49 10.56
CA ALA A 241 4.07 6.76 10.95
C ALA A 241 3.14 7.30 9.85
N VAL A 242 2.26 8.22 10.26
CA VAL A 242 1.45 9.02 9.34
C VAL A 242 1.60 10.50 9.66
N THR A 243 1.77 11.33 8.61
CA THR A 243 1.85 12.78 8.75
C THR A 243 1.31 13.49 7.51
N GLY A 244 0.88 14.74 7.67
CA GLY A 244 0.34 15.53 6.58
C GLY A 244 -0.84 14.86 5.88
N HIS A 245 -1.15 15.37 4.69
CA HIS A 245 -2.22 14.83 3.87
C HIS A 245 -1.98 15.02 2.37
N VAL A 246 -2.67 14.19 1.61
CA VAL A 246 -2.82 14.25 0.15
C VAL A 246 -4.29 14.22 -0.23
N LEU A 247 -4.61 14.61 -1.46
CA LEU A 247 -5.93 14.45 -2.05
C LEU A 247 -5.86 13.35 -3.10
N HIS A 248 -6.80 12.42 -3.04
CA HIS A 248 -6.98 11.42 -4.09
C HIS A 248 -8.13 11.84 -5.01
N GLY A 249 -7.94 11.63 -6.31
CA GLY A 249 -8.97 11.90 -7.30
C GLY A 249 -10.22 11.04 -7.09
N ASP A 250 -11.39 11.62 -7.37
CA ASP A 250 -12.63 10.86 -7.32
C ASP A 250 -12.62 9.76 -8.39
N PHE A 251 -13.10 8.58 -8.01
CA PHE A 251 -13.35 7.48 -8.93
C PHE A 251 -14.63 6.74 -8.52
N ASP A 252 -15.20 5.98 -9.45
CA ASP A 252 -16.37 5.15 -9.18
C ASP A 252 -15.93 3.73 -8.79
N PRO A 253 -16.05 3.33 -7.51
CA PRO A 253 -15.62 2.01 -7.06
C PRO A 253 -16.48 0.89 -7.65
N PHE A 254 -17.70 1.21 -8.12
CA PHE A 254 -18.68 0.24 -8.61
C PHE A 254 -18.78 0.25 -10.15
N ALA A 255 -17.91 0.98 -10.85
CA ALA A 255 -17.89 1.05 -12.32
C ALA A 255 -17.74 -0.33 -12.97
N HIS A 256 -16.96 -1.21 -12.34
CA HIS A 256 -16.68 -2.56 -12.82
C HIS A 256 -16.85 -3.58 -11.69
N PRO A 257 -17.97 -4.34 -11.62
CA PRO A 257 -18.19 -5.34 -10.57
C PRO A 257 -17.06 -6.37 -10.44
N SER A 258 -16.39 -6.71 -11.54
CA SER A 258 -15.24 -7.62 -11.56
C SER A 258 -14.05 -7.12 -10.73
N ARG A 259 -13.97 -5.81 -10.45
CA ARG A 259 -12.97 -5.24 -9.55
C ARG A 259 -13.07 -5.87 -8.16
N ALA A 260 -14.29 -5.97 -7.62
CA ALA A 260 -14.55 -6.60 -6.33
C ALA A 260 -14.04 -8.06 -6.29
N TYR A 261 -14.22 -8.80 -7.39
CA TYR A 261 -13.65 -10.15 -7.51
C TYR A 261 -12.12 -10.17 -7.43
N SER A 262 -11.45 -9.23 -8.10
CA SER A 262 -9.99 -9.17 -8.18
C SER A 262 -9.32 -8.68 -6.89
N GLU A 263 -10.03 -7.90 -6.08
CA GLU A 263 -9.53 -7.32 -4.84
C GLU A 263 -9.67 -8.28 -3.65
N GLU A 264 -10.76 -9.06 -3.61
CA GLU A 264 -11.19 -9.77 -2.39
C GLU A 264 -10.15 -10.74 -1.82
N PHE A 265 -9.31 -11.40 -2.65
CA PHE A 265 -8.23 -12.25 -2.11
C PHE A 265 -7.22 -11.43 -1.30
N GLY A 266 -6.79 -10.29 -1.85
CA GLY A 266 -5.82 -9.41 -1.19
C GLY A 266 -6.42 -8.67 0.00
N ASP A 267 -7.70 -8.29 -0.11
CA ASP A 267 -8.41 -7.63 0.99
C ASP A 267 -8.55 -8.56 2.20
N VAL A 268 -8.97 -9.82 1.98
CA VAL A 268 -9.01 -10.84 3.04
C VAL A 268 -7.64 -11.05 3.68
N LEU A 269 -6.60 -11.14 2.86
CA LEU A 269 -5.24 -11.36 3.34
C LEU A 269 -4.73 -10.19 4.18
N ALA A 270 -4.88 -8.96 3.68
CA ALA A 270 -4.42 -7.75 4.36
C ALA A 270 -5.19 -7.50 5.66
N GLU A 271 -6.53 -7.49 5.62
CA GLU A 271 -7.40 -7.28 6.79
C GLU A 271 -7.17 -8.38 7.84
N GLY A 272 -6.99 -9.63 7.42
CA GLY A 272 -6.71 -10.74 8.34
C GLY A 272 -5.37 -10.59 9.06
N ILE A 273 -4.30 -10.27 8.33
CA ILE A 273 -2.98 -10.02 8.94
C ILE A 273 -3.04 -8.82 9.89
N TYR A 274 -3.72 -7.73 9.51
CA TYR A 274 -3.78 -6.52 10.32
C TYR A 274 -4.69 -6.67 11.54
N THR A 275 -5.71 -7.53 11.46
CA THR A 275 -6.48 -7.98 12.63
C THR A 275 -5.59 -8.64 13.68
N LEU A 276 -4.61 -9.46 13.25
CA LEU A 276 -3.63 -10.03 14.20
C LEU A 276 -2.77 -8.94 14.83
N PHE A 277 -2.33 -7.95 14.05
CA PHE A 277 -1.52 -6.84 14.57
C PHE A 277 -2.28 -5.97 15.58
N ASP A 278 -3.56 -5.69 15.36
CA ASP A 278 -4.41 -4.99 16.34
C ASP A 278 -4.53 -5.75 17.67
N GLN A 279 -4.38 -7.07 17.62
CA GLN A 279 -4.41 -7.95 18.79
C GLN A 279 -3.02 -8.16 19.41
N ASP A 280 -2.00 -7.41 18.98
CA ASP A 280 -0.58 -7.59 19.35
C ASP A 280 -0.06 -9.03 19.06
N ARG A 281 -0.67 -9.70 18.08
CA ARG A 281 -0.30 -11.05 17.63
C ARG A 281 0.58 -10.94 16.41
N ALA A 282 1.58 -11.82 16.37
CA ALA A 282 2.43 -11.98 15.21
C ALA A 282 1.72 -12.79 14.12
N TRP A 283 2.08 -12.60 12.84
CA TRP A 283 1.40 -13.27 11.72
C TRP A 283 1.62 -14.80 11.73
N GLU A 284 2.52 -15.37 12.56
CA GLU A 284 2.61 -16.83 12.80
C GLU A 284 1.26 -17.43 13.23
N HIS A 285 0.39 -16.60 13.80
CA HIS A 285 -0.97 -16.97 14.17
C HIS A 285 -1.97 -16.95 13.01
N ALA A 286 -1.55 -16.57 11.81
CA ALA A 286 -2.31 -16.65 10.57
C ALA A 286 -2.32 -18.10 10.05
N ASP A 287 -2.68 -19.02 10.93
CA ASP A 287 -2.79 -20.45 10.63
C ASP A 287 -4.15 -20.78 10.01
N ARG A 288 -4.35 -22.06 9.71
CA ARG A 288 -5.58 -22.53 9.08
C ARG A 288 -6.82 -22.26 9.94
N GLU A 289 -6.71 -22.38 11.27
CA GLU A 289 -7.86 -22.17 12.17
C GLU A 289 -8.26 -20.70 12.18
N PHE A 290 -7.28 -19.80 12.29
CA PHE A 290 -7.47 -18.37 12.15
C PHE A 290 -8.16 -18.01 10.83
N TRP A 291 -7.61 -18.48 9.70
CA TRP A 291 -8.17 -18.15 8.39
C TRP A 291 -9.56 -18.75 8.17
N THR A 292 -9.88 -19.91 8.74
CA THR A 292 -11.25 -20.44 8.71
C THR A 292 -12.20 -19.49 9.42
N ALA A 293 -11.87 -19.07 10.64
CA ALA A 293 -12.70 -18.14 11.40
C ALA A 293 -12.83 -16.77 10.70
N PHE A 294 -11.73 -16.24 10.17
CA PHE A 294 -11.71 -14.96 9.48
C PHE A 294 -12.52 -14.98 8.17
N LEU A 295 -12.42 -16.06 7.38
CA LEU A 295 -13.22 -16.23 6.17
C LEU A 295 -14.71 -16.31 6.48
N ASP A 296 -15.10 -16.99 7.57
CA ASP A 296 -16.50 -17.03 8.01
C ASP A 296 -17.00 -15.65 8.42
N ASP A 297 -16.17 -14.85 9.09
CA ASP A 297 -16.50 -13.47 9.43
C ASP A 297 -16.64 -12.59 8.19
N ARG A 298 -15.69 -12.67 7.26
CA ARG A 298 -15.74 -11.93 6.01
C ARG A 298 -16.99 -12.25 5.19
N ARG A 299 -17.43 -13.52 5.17
CA ARG A 299 -18.70 -13.91 4.53
C ARG A 299 -19.90 -13.21 5.16
N ARG A 300 -19.98 -13.21 6.50
CA ARG A 300 -21.04 -12.52 7.22
C ARG A 300 -21.06 -11.03 6.90
N LEU A 301 -19.90 -10.37 6.91
CA LEU A 301 -19.78 -8.96 6.54
C LEU A 301 -20.37 -8.70 5.14
N ILE A 302 -19.98 -9.47 4.13
CA ILE A 302 -20.48 -9.28 2.76
C ILE A 302 -22.00 -9.50 2.70
N ASP A 303 -22.52 -10.51 3.38
CA ASP A 303 -23.95 -10.82 3.41
C ASP A 303 -24.77 -9.72 4.13
N ASP A 304 -24.25 -9.17 5.22
CA ASP A 304 -24.86 -8.09 5.97
C ASP A 304 -24.89 -6.79 5.14
N VAL A 305 -23.77 -6.43 4.52
CA VAL A 305 -23.68 -5.26 3.62
C VAL A 305 -24.62 -5.44 2.43
N ARG A 306 -24.65 -6.63 1.83
CA ARG A 306 -25.56 -6.94 0.72
C ARG A 306 -27.02 -6.82 1.14
N SER A 307 -27.36 -7.29 2.33
CA SER A 307 -28.72 -7.19 2.88
C SER A 307 -29.12 -5.73 3.11
N ALA A 308 -28.21 -4.91 3.63
CA ALA A 308 -28.43 -3.48 3.81
C ALA A 308 -28.68 -2.75 2.48
N TRP A 309 -27.92 -3.09 1.42
CA TRP A 309 -28.15 -2.55 0.07
C TRP A 309 -29.41 -3.11 -0.60
N ALA A 310 -29.77 -4.36 -0.34
CA ALA A 310 -31.01 -4.94 -0.84
C ALA A 310 -32.24 -4.27 -0.23
N ALA A 311 -32.15 -3.80 1.02
CA ALA A 311 -33.21 -3.05 1.70
C ALA A 311 -33.26 -1.56 1.32
N ALA A 312 -32.27 -1.04 0.58
CA ALA A 312 -32.23 0.35 0.14
C ALA A 312 -33.39 0.67 -0.84
N PRO A 313 -33.81 1.95 -0.94
CA PRO A 313 -34.80 2.38 -1.92
C PRO A 313 -34.46 1.94 -3.34
N VAL A 314 -35.49 1.61 -4.12
CA VAL A 314 -35.32 1.11 -5.51
C VAL A 314 -34.72 2.16 -6.43
N ASP A 315 -34.91 3.44 -6.11
CA ASP A 315 -34.42 4.60 -6.86
C ASP A 315 -33.00 5.03 -6.46
N ASP A 316 -32.34 4.33 -5.52
CA ASP A 316 -30.93 4.55 -5.22
C ASP A 316 -30.08 4.15 -6.45
N PRO A 317 -29.38 5.12 -7.10
CA PRO A 317 -28.71 4.90 -8.38
C PRO A 317 -27.52 3.92 -8.28
N ASP A 318 -27.00 3.68 -7.07
CA ASP A 318 -25.87 2.79 -6.85
C ASP A 318 -26.30 1.36 -6.51
N ARG A 319 -27.56 1.15 -6.12
CA ARG A 319 -28.05 -0.12 -5.57
C ARG A 319 -27.68 -1.34 -6.41
N ASP A 320 -28.06 -1.35 -7.68
CA ASP A 320 -27.84 -2.51 -8.55
C ASP A 320 -26.34 -2.74 -8.81
N ARG A 321 -25.56 -1.66 -8.94
CA ARG A 321 -24.11 -1.73 -9.19
C ARG A 321 -23.37 -2.27 -7.97
N VAL A 322 -23.75 -1.83 -6.78
CA VAL A 322 -23.19 -2.32 -5.52
C VAL A 322 -23.56 -3.78 -5.30
N LEU A 323 -24.82 -4.16 -5.51
CA LEU A 323 -25.24 -5.56 -5.38
C LEU A 323 -24.52 -6.49 -6.36
N ALA A 324 -24.28 -6.03 -7.60
CA ALA A 324 -23.48 -6.77 -8.57
C ALA A 324 -22.02 -6.94 -8.11
N ALA A 325 -21.40 -5.88 -7.59
CA ALA A 325 -20.05 -5.93 -7.05
C ALA A 325 -19.94 -6.86 -5.82
N LEU A 326 -20.86 -6.79 -4.87
CA LEU A 326 -20.89 -7.67 -3.70
C LEU A 326 -21.11 -9.14 -4.08
N ALA A 327 -21.89 -9.41 -5.13
CA ALA A 327 -22.04 -10.76 -5.68
C ALA A 327 -20.72 -11.29 -6.24
N GLU A 328 -19.93 -10.46 -6.92
CA GLU A 328 -18.61 -10.83 -7.42
C GLU A 328 -17.59 -11.07 -6.29
N ALA A 329 -17.57 -10.23 -5.25
CA ALA A 329 -16.76 -10.48 -4.04
C ALA A 329 -17.14 -11.79 -3.35
N GLY A 330 -18.45 -12.02 -3.13
CA GLY A 330 -18.95 -13.28 -2.57
C GLY A 330 -18.58 -14.50 -3.42
N ARG A 331 -18.67 -14.39 -4.75
CA ARG A 331 -18.23 -15.43 -5.69
C ARG A 331 -16.74 -15.72 -5.52
N ARG A 332 -15.89 -14.68 -5.37
CA ARG A 332 -14.47 -14.87 -5.10
C ARG A 332 -14.25 -15.65 -3.80
N LEU A 333 -14.92 -15.24 -2.73
CA LEU A 333 -14.74 -15.80 -1.39
C LEU A 333 -15.11 -17.28 -1.27
N THR A 334 -15.97 -17.81 -2.17
CA THR A 334 -16.25 -19.26 -2.25
C THR A 334 -15.08 -20.07 -2.80
N THR A 335 -14.16 -19.43 -3.53
CA THR A 335 -12.97 -20.08 -4.13
C THR A 335 -11.72 -19.92 -3.27
N VAL A 336 -11.72 -18.98 -2.32
CA VAL A 336 -10.60 -18.76 -1.38
C VAL A 336 -10.75 -19.70 -0.20
N THR A 337 -9.67 -20.43 0.14
CA THR A 337 -9.65 -21.37 1.26
C THR A 337 -8.65 -20.94 2.32
N ALA A 338 -8.87 -21.38 3.57
CA ALA A 338 -7.95 -21.11 4.67
C ALA A 338 -6.54 -21.65 4.42
N LEU A 339 -6.44 -22.80 3.73
CA LEU A 339 -5.15 -23.38 3.36
C LEU A 339 -4.41 -22.49 2.35
N MET A 340 -5.11 -21.97 1.33
CA MET A 340 -4.49 -21.06 0.36
C MET A 340 -3.91 -19.80 1.01
N LEU A 341 -4.60 -19.24 2.01
CA LEU A 341 -4.13 -18.04 2.73
C LEU A 341 -2.94 -18.37 3.63
N ALA A 342 -2.99 -19.48 4.38
CA ALA A 342 -1.88 -19.94 5.21
C ALA A 342 -0.62 -20.25 4.36
N ASP A 343 -0.80 -20.96 3.24
CA ASP A 343 0.29 -21.28 2.32
C ASP A 343 0.87 -20.00 1.71
N TYR A 344 0.02 -19.04 1.29
CA TYR A 344 0.48 -17.76 0.76
C TYR A 344 1.32 -16.98 1.77
N VAL A 345 0.89 -16.91 3.03
CA VAL A 345 1.66 -16.24 4.10
C VAL A 345 2.99 -16.93 4.32
N SER A 346 3.05 -18.26 4.26
CA SER A 346 4.31 -19.00 4.34
C SER A 346 5.24 -18.67 3.16
N GLU A 347 4.73 -18.73 1.92
CA GLU A 347 5.47 -18.39 0.70
C GLU A 347 6.00 -16.95 0.74
N TRP A 348 5.17 -16.01 1.19
CA TRP A 348 5.52 -14.60 1.30
C TRP A 348 6.75 -14.37 2.19
N ARG A 349 6.89 -15.13 3.28
CA ARG A 349 8.05 -15.00 4.18
C ARG A 349 9.35 -15.46 3.53
N ASP A 350 9.29 -16.60 2.84
CA ASP A 350 10.43 -17.15 2.14
C ASP A 350 10.85 -16.19 1.00
N ASP A 351 9.87 -15.58 0.34
CA ASP A 351 10.08 -14.55 -0.66
C ASP A 351 10.70 -13.27 -0.06
N VAL A 352 10.34 -12.84 1.16
CA VAL A 352 10.99 -11.70 1.84
C VAL A 352 12.48 -11.96 2.05
N MET A 353 12.88 -13.18 2.42
CA MET A 353 14.29 -13.53 2.58
C MET A 353 15.03 -13.53 1.23
N THR A 354 14.39 -14.06 0.19
CA THR A 354 14.91 -14.07 -1.17
C THR A 354 15.10 -12.64 -1.70
N TRP A 355 14.10 -11.80 -1.49
CA TRP A 355 14.12 -10.40 -1.88
C TRP A 355 15.19 -9.60 -1.13
N SER A 356 15.29 -9.76 0.19
CA SER A 356 16.34 -9.09 0.97
C SER A 356 17.74 -9.43 0.46
N SER A 357 17.98 -10.72 0.16
CA SER A 357 19.25 -11.18 -0.42
C SER A 357 19.53 -10.55 -1.79
N HIS A 358 18.50 -10.40 -2.62
CA HIS A 358 18.60 -9.71 -3.90
C HIS A 358 18.97 -8.23 -3.73
N LEU A 359 18.32 -7.50 -2.81
CA LEU A 359 18.66 -6.10 -2.54
C LEU A 359 20.11 -5.95 -2.05
N ASP A 360 20.63 -6.88 -1.25
CA ASP A 360 22.03 -6.85 -0.81
C ASP A 360 23.00 -7.05 -1.97
N VAL A 361 22.69 -7.93 -2.92
CA VAL A 361 23.46 -8.08 -4.16
C VAL A 361 23.48 -6.78 -4.96
N LEU A 362 22.32 -6.12 -5.11
CA LEU A 362 22.23 -4.85 -5.83
C LEU A 362 23.04 -3.74 -5.15
N ARG A 363 22.93 -3.59 -3.83
CA ARG A 363 23.69 -2.60 -3.05
C ARG A 363 25.20 -2.79 -3.22
N ASN A 364 25.66 -4.04 -3.17
CA ASN A 364 27.08 -4.37 -3.37
C ASN A 364 27.55 -4.23 -4.82
N GLY A 365 26.62 -4.23 -5.78
CA GLY A 365 26.89 -4.00 -7.20
C GLY A 365 27.21 -2.54 -7.55
N GLY A 366 26.94 -1.60 -6.65
CA GLY A 366 27.43 -0.22 -6.65
C GLY A 366 27.15 0.59 -7.92
N LEU A 367 26.03 1.32 -7.95
CA LEU A 367 25.76 2.39 -8.94
C LEU A 367 25.50 3.73 -8.24
N GLU A 368 26.03 3.91 -7.03
CA GLU A 368 25.90 5.15 -6.28
C GLU A 368 26.52 6.31 -7.08
N GLY A 369 25.70 7.32 -7.39
CA GLY A 369 26.10 8.46 -8.23
C GLY A 369 25.93 8.29 -9.75
N SER A 370 25.62 7.09 -10.24
CA SER A 370 25.41 6.79 -11.68
C SER A 370 24.07 7.26 -12.27
N GLY A 371 23.15 7.69 -11.43
CA GLY A 371 21.82 8.19 -11.80
C GLY A 371 20.82 7.10 -12.26
N PRO A 372 19.52 7.43 -12.33
CA PRO A 372 18.46 6.44 -12.59
C PRO A 372 18.55 5.71 -13.94
N VAL A 373 19.04 6.39 -14.99
CA VAL A 373 19.18 5.80 -16.34
C VAL A 373 20.11 4.59 -16.32
N GLN A 374 21.26 4.67 -15.66
CA GLN A 374 22.21 3.55 -15.59
C GLN A 374 21.67 2.41 -14.73
N ALA A 375 21.00 2.73 -13.61
CA ALA A 375 20.40 1.74 -12.73
C ALA A 375 19.26 0.96 -13.41
N LEU A 376 18.37 1.63 -14.14
CA LEU A 376 17.32 0.97 -14.92
C LEU A 376 17.89 0.04 -16.01
N ARG A 377 18.96 0.46 -16.71
CA ARG A 377 19.65 -0.42 -17.67
C ARG A 377 20.26 -1.65 -17.01
N ARG A 378 20.79 -1.51 -15.80
CA ARG A 378 21.31 -2.66 -15.03
C ARG A 378 20.22 -3.68 -14.69
N LEU A 379 18.98 -3.23 -14.51
CA LEU A 379 17.80 -4.06 -14.33
C LEU A 379 17.22 -4.62 -15.63
N GLY A 380 17.87 -4.39 -16.79
CA GLY A 380 17.42 -4.92 -18.09
C GLY A 380 16.42 -4.01 -18.83
N LEU A 381 16.15 -2.81 -18.33
CA LEU A 381 15.17 -1.89 -18.91
C LEU A 381 15.80 -0.88 -19.89
N GLN A 382 14.96 -0.24 -20.72
CA GLN A 382 15.37 0.76 -21.71
C GLN A 382 14.83 2.16 -21.35
N PRO A 383 15.45 2.87 -20.40
CA PRO A 383 14.98 4.17 -19.95
C PRO A 383 15.33 5.31 -20.92
N LEU A 384 14.51 6.36 -20.88
CA LEU A 384 14.74 7.67 -21.47
C LEU A 384 14.98 8.69 -20.36
N GLY A 385 15.94 9.60 -20.57
CA GLY A 385 16.33 10.61 -19.60
C GLY A 385 17.73 11.15 -19.88
N ALA A 386 18.13 12.20 -19.16
CA ALA A 386 19.49 12.73 -19.26
C ALA A 386 20.50 11.73 -18.68
N GLN A 387 21.62 11.53 -19.39
CA GLN A 387 22.78 10.83 -18.81
C GLN A 387 23.49 11.83 -17.89
N ARG A 388 23.71 11.43 -16.64
CA ARG A 388 24.41 12.22 -15.62
C ARG A 388 25.79 11.66 -15.35
#